data_AF-A0A6I9XC46-F1
#
_entry.id   AF-A0A6I9XC46-F1
#
_cell.length_a   1.000
_cell.length_b   1.000
_cell.length_c   1.000
_cell.angle_alpha   90.00
_cell.angle_beta   90.00
_cell.angle_gamma   90.00
#
_symmetry.space_group_name_H-M   'P 1'
#
loop_
_entity.id
_entity.type
_entity.pdbx_description
1 polymer ?
#
loop_
_entity_poly.entity_id
_entity_poly.type
_entity_poly.pdbx_seq_one_letter_code
_entity_poly.pdbx_strand_id
1 'polypeptide(L)'
;MIRYHGTPDSSVVLLLLLLFFSPFGPLKGCNFTYSPISTYNFSQDIKPLKEYLLLDYKVLMPLNLKQDTFCSLLWDLHFINENLKKLINVSGEKLKTLFKKIYDHTKFVEDCNIKIGDSSTSFELKNISQFVDAIPSCLQSLSKKIERITEEKHADFRNCTNIQSQIAGI
;
A
#
# COMPACT_ATOMS: atom_id res chain seq x y z
N MET A 1 -50.38 -35.72 -14.90
CA MET A 1 -49.00 -35.33 -14.54
C MET A 1 -48.94 -33.81 -14.45
N ILE A 2 -49.07 -33.25 -13.26
CA ILE A 2 -48.98 -31.79 -13.04
C ILE A 2 -47.56 -31.53 -12.52
N ARG A 3 -46.73 -30.84 -13.31
CA ARG A 3 -45.41 -30.37 -12.88
C ARG A 3 -45.60 -29.15 -12.01
N TYR A 4 -45.27 -29.26 -10.73
CA TYR A 4 -45.08 -28.11 -9.86
C TYR A 4 -43.75 -27.45 -10.21
N HIS A 5 -43.80 -26.31 -10.91
CA HIS A 5 -42.68 -25.39 -10.95
C HIS A 5 -42.75 -24.54 -9.68
N GLY A 6 -42.04 -24.97 -8.63
CA GLY A 6 -41.82 -24.15 -7.46
C GLY A 6 -41.01 -22.93 -7.85
N THR A 7 -41.63 -21.75 -7.83
CA THR A 7 -40.91 -20.47 -7.82
C THR A 7 -40.01 -20.44 -6.59
N PRO A 8 -38.69 -20.25 -6.72
CA PRO A 8 -37.82 -20.18 -5.55
C PRO A 8 -38.24 -19.01 -4.67
N ASP A 9 -38.31 -19.25 -3.36
CA ASP A 9 -38.71 -18.25 -2.37
C ASP A 9 -37.92 -16.96 -2.56
N SER A 10 -38.63 -15.83 -2.56
CA SER A 10 -38.05 -14.49 -2.76
C SER A 10 -36.91 -14.18 -1.78
N SER A 11 -36.85 -14.86 -0.63
CA SER A 11 -35.77 -14.76 0.35
C SER A 11 -34.45 -15.35 -0.15
N VAL A 12 -34.48 -16.45 -0.91
CA VAL A 12 -33.29 -17.11 -1.47
C VAL A 12 -32.69 -16.25 -2.58
N VAL A 13 -33.55 -15.66 -3.41
CA VAL A 13 -33.13 -14.74 -4.49
C VAL A 13 -32.50 -13.47 -3.90
N LEU A 14 -33.06 -12.92 -2.82
CA LEU A 14 -32.52 -11.76 -2.12
C LEU A 14 -31.15 -12.06 -1.46
N LEU A 15 -31.00 -13.23 -0.83
CA LEU A 15 -29.73 -13.68 -0.25
C LEU A 15 -28.62 -13.86 -1.29
N LEU A 16 -28.95 -14.43 -2.46
CA LEU A 16 -28.02 -14.54 -3.57
C LEU A 16 -27.61 -13.17 -4.10
N LEU A 17 -28.56 -12.24 -4.29
CA LEU A 17 -28.27 -10.87 -4.70
C LEU A 17 -27.38 -10.14 -3.69
N LEU A 18 -27.62 -10.29 -2.38
CA LEU A 18 -26.78 -9.68 -1.34
C LEU A 18 -25.34 -10.24 -1.32
N LEU A 19 -25.14 -11.51 -1.69
CA LEU A 19 -23.80 -12.08 -1.88
C LEU A 19 -23.08 -11.49 -3.10
N PHE A 20 -23.80 -11.22 -4.19
CA PHE A 20 -23.25 -10.57 -5.39
C PHE A 20 -23.02 -9.06 -5.21
N PHE A 21 -23.81 -8.40 -4.36
CA PHE A 21 -23.69 -6.97 -4.04
C PHE A 21 -22.92 -6.69 -2.74
N SER A 22 -22.20 -7.67 -2.20
CA SER A 22 -21.23 -7.37 -1.15
C SER A 22 -20.22 -6.36 -1.73
N PRO A 23 -20.10 -5.15 -1.15
CA PRO A 23 -19.16 -4.13 -1.63
C PRO A 23 -17.70 -4.56 -1.42
N PHE A 24 -17.52 -5.70 -0.75
CA PHE A 24 -16.29 -6.44 -0.68
C PHE A 24 -16.19 -7.32 -1.92
N GLY A 25 -15.53 -6.81 -2.97
CA GLY A 25 -14.83 -7.69 -3.92
C GLY A 25 -13.94 -8.69 -3.16
N PRO A 26 -13.40 -9.74 -3.82
CA PRO A 26 -12.51 -10.68 -3.13
C PRO A 26 -11.50 -9.86 -2.35
N LEU A 27 -11.48 -10.04 -1.02
CA LEU A 27 -10.54 -9.34 -0.14
C LEU A 27 -9.17 -9.75 -0.70
N LYS A 28 -8.56 -8.90 -1.51
CA LYS A 28 -7.24 -9.15 -2.06
C LYS A 28 -6.34 -9.06 -0.85
N GLY A 29 -6.13 -10.20 -0.20
CA GLY A 29 -5.34 -10.27 1.02
C GLY A 29 -3.94 -9.78 0.71
N CYS A 30 -3.22 -9.39 1.76
CA CYS A 30 -1.81 -9.05 1.64
C CYS A 30 -0.98 -10.32 1.39
N ASN A 31 -1.12 -10.92 0.21
CA ASN A 31 -0.49 -12.16 -0.20
C ASN A 31 -0.16 -12.10 -1.69
N PHE A 32 1.08 -12.39 -2.06
CA PHE A 32 1.57 -12.21 -3.43
C PHE A 32 2.17 -13.52 -3.97
N THR A 33 1.73 -13.92 -5.16
CA THR A 33 2.31 -15.06 -5.91
C THR A 33 3.52 -14.68 -6.75
N TYR A 34 3.69 -13.38 -7.03
CA TYR A 34 4.83 -12.77 -7.71
C TYR A 34 4.98 -11.33 -7.20
N SER A 35 6.14 -10.70 -7.38
CA SER A 35 6.31 -9.30 -7.01
C SER A 35 5.40 -8.39 -7.86
N PRO A 36 4.51 -7.58 -7.24
CA PRO A 36 3.69 -6.62 -7.96
C PRO A 36 4.48 -5.36 -8.38
N ILE A 37 5.75 -5.26 -7.98
CA ILE A 37 6.63 -4.13 -8.25
C ILE A 37 7.39 -4.40 -9.55
N SER A 38 7.42 -3.44 -10.47
CA SER A 38 8.15 -3.59 -11.73
C SER A 38 9.67 -3.58 -11.52
N THR A 39 10.40 -4.18 -12.46
CA THR A 39 11.88 -4.14 -12.52
C THR A 39 12.42 -2.82 -13.05
N TYR A 40 11.57 -1.79 -13.19
CA TYR A 40 11.91 -0.47 -13.72
C TYR A 40 12.89 0.26 -12.80
N ASN A 41 13.75 1.10 -13.39
CA ASN A 41 14.63 1.96 -12.63
C ASN A 41 13.87 3.21 -12.14
N PHE A 42 13.24 3.10 -10.96
CA PHE A 42 12.42 4.17 -10.37
C PHE A 42 13.16 5.51 -10.18
N SER A 43 14.50 5.51 -10.11
CA SER A 43 15.29 6.75 -10.04
C SER A 43 15.08 7.66 -11.25
N GLN A 44 14.68 7.09 -12.40
CA GLN A 44 14.32 7.86 -13.60
C GLN A 44 13.08 8.73 -13.40
N ASP A 45 12.15 8.33 -12.51
CA ASP A 45 10.96 9.12 -12.19
C ASP A 45 11.21 10.16 -11.07
N ILE A 46 12.20 9.91 -10.19
CA ILE A 46 12.56 10.84 -9.11
C ILE A 46 13.25 12.09 -9.65
N LYS A 47 14.14 11.96 -10.65
CA LYS A 47 14.88 13.09 -11.21
C LYS A 47 13.96 14.22 -11.71
N PRO A 48 13.01 13.99 -12.63
CA PRO A 48 12.10 15.05 -13.08
C PRO A 48 11.17 15.52 -11.97
N LEU A 49 10.86 14.71 -10.95
CA LEU A 49 10.08 15.16 -9.81
C LEU A 49 10.82 16.24 -9.02
N LYS A 50 12.11 16.03 -8.69
CA LYS A 50 12.91 16.97 -7.89
C LYS A 50 13.09 18.34 -8.55
N GLU A 51 13.04 18.42 -9.88
CA GLU A 51 13.09 19.70 -10.61
C GLU A 51 11.88 20.61 -10.34
N TYR A 52 10.76 20.06 -9.87
CA TYR A 52 9.52 20.79 -9.61
C TYR A 52 9.19 20.92 -8.12
N LEU A 53 10.03 20.39 -7.23
CA LEU A 53 9.78 20.36 -5.79
C LEU A 53 10.46 21.53 -5.06
N LEU A 54 9.74 22.12 -4.11
CA LEU A 54 10.37 22.82 -2.99
C LEU A 54 10.99 21.76 -2.08
N LEU A 55 12.31 21.58 -2.19
CA LEU A 55 13.00 20.40 -1.64
C LEU A 55 12.94 20.26 -0.11
N ASP A 56 12.61 21.35 0.59
CA ASP A 56 12.44 21.45 2.03
C ASP A 56 10.98 21.36 2.49
N TYR A 57 10.02 21.23 1.56
CA TYR A 57 8.62 20.98 1.88
C TYR A 57 8.51 19.78 2.82
N LYS A 58 7.66 19.89 3.85
CA LYS A 58 7.60 18.89 4.92
C LYS A 58 6.55 17.83 4.62
N VAL A 59 6.95 16.57 4.74
CA VAL A 59 6.07 15.40 4.71
C VAL A 59 6.11 14.68 6.06
N LEU A 60 4.98 14.12 6.45
CA LEU A 60 4.84 13.42 7.73
C LEU A 60 5.18 11.94 7.54
N MET A 61 6.23 11.46 8.22
CA MET A 61 6.69 10.07 8.17
C MET A 61 6.70 9.46 9.57
N PRO A 62 6.52 8.14 9.71
CA PRO A 62 6.58 7.50 11.01
C PRO A 62 8.02 7.50 11.55
N LEU A 63 8.16 7.75 12.85
CA LEU A 63 9.45 7.87 13.53
C LEU A 63 9.85 6.58 14.25
N ASN A 64 8.89 5.92 14.91
CA ASN A 64 9.15 4.83 15.85
C ASN A 64 8.55 3.49 15.39
N LEU A 65 8.53 3.19 14.10
CA LEU A 65 8.09 1.87 13.65
C LEU A 65 8.96 0.77 14.27
N LYS A 66 8.32 -0.32 14.70
CA LYS A 66 9.03 -1.53 15.11
C LYS A 66 9.87 -2.02 13.93
N GLN A 67 11.14 -2.31 14.20
CA GLN A 67 12.06 -2.89 13.23
C GLN A 67 11.77 -4.38 13.04
N ASP A 68 10.62 -4.69 12.44
CA ASP A 68 10.22 -6.03 12.08
C ASP A 68 10.91 -6.46 10.78
N THR A 69 11.72 -7.52 10.84
CA THR A 69 12.49 -7.99 9.69
C THR A 69 11.60 -8.46 8.53
N PHE A 70 10.33 -8.76 8.77
CA PHE A 70 9.36 -9.22 7.77
C PHE A 70 8.45 -8.08 7.27
N CYS A 71 7.87 -7.27 8.14
CA CYS A 71 6.83 -6.30 7.78
C CYS A 71 7.33 -4.87 7.49
N SER A 72 8.52 -4.46 7.99
CA SER A 72 8.93 -3.04 7.97
C SER A 72 8.91 -2.41 6.58
N LEU A 73 9.45 -3.09 5.55
CA LEU A 73 9.46 -2.56 4.19
C LEU A 73 8.06 -2.33 3.61
N LEU A 74 7.10 -3.20 3.97
CA LEU A 74 5.71 -3.05 3.53
C LEU A 74 5.04 -1.88 4.26
N TRP A 75 5.33 -1.69 5.55
CA TRP A 75 4.86 -0.53 6.31
C TRP A 75 5.46 0.78 5.79
N ASP A 76 6.75 0.81 5.49
CA ASP A 76 7.39 1.97 4.86
C ASP A 76 6.70 2.31 3.54
N LEU A 77 6.42 1.31 2.70
CA LEU A 77 5.72 1.51 1.44
C LEU A 77 4.28 2.01 1.64
N HIS A 78 3.57 1.54 2.66
CA HIS A 78 2.25 2.04 3.02
C HIS A 78 2.28 3.55 3.33
N PHE A 79 3.22 4.01 4.16
CA PHE A 79 3.36 5.43 4.45
C PHE A 79 3.82 6.26 3.24
N ILE A 80 4.65 5.68 2.37
CA ILE A 80 4.99 6.29 1.08
C ILE A 80 3.74 6.47 0.21
N ASN A 81 2.94 5.42 0.03
CA ASN A 81 1.70 5.46 -0.75
C ASN A 81 0.72 6.53 -0.21
N GLU A 82 0.51 6.57 1.10
CA GLU A 82 -0.37 7.55 1.74
C GLU A 82 0.13 8.99 1.58
N ASN A 83 1.44 9.23 1.68
CA ASN A 83 2.01 10.55 1.41
C ASN A 83 1.90 10.93 -0.07
N LEU A 84 2.13 10.00 -1.00
CA LEU A 84 1.93 10.24 -2.43
C LEU A 84 0.48 10.63 -2.75
N LYS A 85 -0.52 9.97 -2.15
CA LYS A 85 -1.93 10.34 -2.29
C LYS A 85 -2.21 11.77 -1.85
N LYS A 86 -1.68 12.16 -0.68
CA LYS A 86 -1.82 13.54 -0.17
C LYS A 86 -1.17 14.54 -1.12
N LEU A 87 0.05 14.25 -1.58
CA LEU A 87 0.80 15.10 -2.51
C LEU A 87 0.08 15.26 -3.86
N ILE A 88 -0.48 14.19 -4.42
CA ILE A 88 -1.30 14.22 -5.64
C ILE A 88 -2.48 15.17 -5.49
N ASN A 89 -3.13 15.19 -4.34
CA ASN A 89 -4.34 15.99 -4.10
C ASN A 89 -4.07 17.49 -3.93
N VAL A 90 -2.86 17.87 -3.53
CA VAL A 90 -2.47 19.28 -3.29
C VAL A 90 -1.57 19.86 -4.37
N SER A 91 -1.19 19.06 -5.37
CA SER A 91 -0.27 19.47 -6.43
C SER A 91 -0.98 20.05 -7.64
N GLY A 92 -0.34 21.02 -8.30
CA GLY A 92 -0.73 21.44 -9.65
C GLY A 92 -0.53 20.31 -10.68
N GLU A 93 -1.20 20.42 -11.84
CA GLU A 93 -1.31 19.36 -12.86
C GLU A 93 0.00 18.67 -13.24
N LYS A 94 1.08 19.43 -13.44
CA LYS A 94 2.38 18.86 -13.81
C LYS A 94 2.96 17.99 -12.69
N LEU A 95 2.99 18.51 -11.46
CA LEU A 95 3.55 17.81 -10.30
C LEU A 95 2.68 16.61 -9.89
N LYS A 96 1.35 16.77 -9.97
CA LYS A 96 0.37 15.69 -9.82
C LYS A 96 0.65 14.52 -10.77
N THR A 97 0.92 14.82 -12.04
CA THR A 97 1.26 13.80 -13.04
C THR A 97 2.55 13.05 -12.68
N LEU A 98 3.57 13.76 -12.19
CA LEU A 98 4.83 13.15 -11.77
C LEU A 98 4.65 12.26 -10.53
N PHE A 99 3.91 12.72 -9.51
CA PHE A 99 3.59 11.89 -8.34
C PHE A 99 2.75 10.67 -8.71
N LYS A 100 1.78 10.81 -9.63
CA LYS A 100 0.91 9.70 -10.03
C LYS A 100 1.70 8.53 -10.64
N LYS A 101 2.72 8.80 -11.46
CA LYS A 101 3.60 7.76 -12.01
C LYS A 101 4.22 6.90 -10.91
N ILE A 102 4.73 7.54 -9.86
CA ILE A 102 5.35 6.83 -8.72
C ILE A 102 4.27 6.12 -7.91
N TYR A 103 3.15 6.79 -7.64
CA TYR A 103 2.02 6.24 -6.89
C TYR A 103 1.49 4.93 -7.51
N ASP A 104 1.38 4.86 -8.84
CA ASP A 104 0.86 3.67 -9.53
C ASP A 104 1.71 2.42 -9.23
N HIS A 105 3.02 2.57 -8.96
CA HIS A 105 3.90 1.47 -8.53
C HIS A 105 3.73 1.07 -7.07
N THR A 106 3.09 1.90 -6.25
CA THR A 106 2.84 1.64 -4.83
C THR A 106 1.41 1.17 -4.56
N LYS A 107 0.49 1.37 -5.52
CA LYS A 107 -0.95 1.23 -5.33
C LYS A 107 -1.40 -0.13 -4.81
N PHE A 108 -0.69 -1.20 -5.16
CA PHE A 108 -1.00 -2.56 -4.68
C PHE A 108 -1.01 -2.67 -3.15
N VAL A 109 -0.28 -1.81 -2.43
CA VAL A 109 -0.23 -1.83 -0.95
C VAL A 109 -1.58 -1.48 -0.33
N GLU A 110 -2.46 -0.79 -1.07
CA GLU A 110 -3.81 -0.44 -0.62
C GLU A 110 -4.68 -1.69 -0.43
N ASP A 111 -4.48 -2.73 -1.25
CA ASP A 111 -5.19 -4.01 -1.14
C ASP A 111 -4.89 -4.70 0.21
N CYS A 112 -3.72 -4.44 0.80
CA CYS A 112 -3.34 -5.00 2.10
C CYS A 112 -4.15 -4.45 3.28
N ASN A 113 -4.93 -3.37 3.13
CA ASN A 113 -5.74 -2.79 4.22
C ASN A 113 -4.94 -2.52 5.51
N ILE A 114 -3.70 -2.04 5.38
CA ILE A 114 -2.81 -1.78 6.50
C ILE A 114 -3.37 -0.64 7.35
N LYS A 115 -3.34 -0.82 8.68
CA LYS A 115 -3.80 0.16 9.66
C LYS A 115 -2.73 0.38 10.72
N ILE A 116 -2.77 1.57 11.32
CA ILE A 116 -1.99 1.87 12.52
C ILE A 116 -2.63 1.09 13.68
N GLY A 117 -1.90 0.08 14.19
CA GLY A 117 -2.43 -0.85 15.19
C GLY A 117 -2.39 -0.33 16.62
N ASP A 118 -1.52 0.63 16.90
CA ASP A 118 -1.35 1.22 18.23
C ASP A 118 -1.39 2.76 18.20
N SER A 119 -1.86 3.37 19.29
CA SER A 119 -1.83 4.83 19.45
C SER A 119 -0.43 5.38 19.74
N SER A 120 0.59 4.52 19.82
CA SER A 120 1.97 4.90 20.14
C SER A 120 2.80 5.28 18.92
N THR A 121 2.27 5.11 17.71
CA THR A 121 2.95 5.53 16.49
C THR A 121 3.15 7.04 16.49
N SER A 122 4.42 7.46 16.58
CA SER A 122 4.84 8.84 16.52
C SER A 122 5.34 9.19 15.12
N PHE A 123 5.28 10.48 14.79
CA PHE A 123 5.60 10.98 13.47
C PHE A 123 6.60 12.11 13.53
N GLU A 124 7.40 12.22 12.48
CA GLU A 124 8.36 13.30 12.27
C GLU A 124 8.12 13.98 10.92
N LEU A 125 8.54 15.24 10.83
CA LEU A 125 8.54 15.99 9.58
C LEU A 125 9.87 15.77 8.85
N LYS A 126 9.82 15.15 7.68
CA LYS A 126 10.97 15.00 6.78
C LYS A 126 10.88 15.98 5.63
N ASN A 127 12.03 16.40 5.13
CA ASN A 127 12.09 17.13 3.87
C ASN A 127 11.60 16.22 2.74
N ILE A 128 10.82 16.75 1.80
CA ILE A 128 10.30 15.99 0.68
C ILE A 128 11.42 15.42 -0.18
N SER A 129 12.57 16.09 -0.25
CA SER A 129 13.78 15.57 -0.88
C SER A 129 14.21 14.22 -0.29
N GLN A 130 14.30 14.13 1.04
CA GLN A 130 14.64 12.88 1.75
C GLN A 130 13.58 11.80 1.52
N PHE A 131 12.31 12.20 1.51
CA PHE A 131 11.19 11.30 1.24
C PHE A 131 11.25 10.68 -0.16
N VAL A 132 11.39 11.51 -1.21
CA VAL A 132 11.40 11.01 -2.60
C VAL A 132 12.67 10.23 -2.93
N ASP A 133 13.81 10.58 -2.32
CA ASP A 133 15.08 9.86 -2.51
C ASP A 133 15.04 8.44 -1.91
N ALA A 134 14.19 8.19 -0.91
CA ALA A 134 14.05 6.86 -0.28
C ALA A 134 13.18 5.89 -1.11
N ILE A 135 12.29 6.39 -1.97
CA ILE A 135 11.27 5.58 -2.67
C ILE A 135 11.90 4.49 -3.55
N PRO A 136 12.90 4.76 -4.42
CA PRO A 136 13.49 3.73 -5.27
C PRO A 136 14.08 2.56 -4.49
N SER A 137 14.77 2.85 -3.38
CA SER A 137 15.39 1.82 -2.54
C SER A 137 14.34 0.98 -1.82
N CYS A 138 13.27 1.60 -1.30
CA CYS A 138 12.16 0.90 -0.67
C CYS A 138 11.49 -0.08 -1.66
N LEU A 139 11.11 0.40 -2.86
CA LEU A 139 10.50 -0.41 -3.91
C LEU A 139 11.41 -1.57 -4.34
N GLN A 140 12.69 -1.30 -4.61
CA GLN A 140 13.63 -2.34 -5.03
C GLN A 140 13.84 -3.39 -3.94
N SER A 141 13.97 -2.97 -2.68
CA SER A 141 14.19 -3.86 -1.55
C SER A 141 12.97 -4.75 -1.28
N LEU A 142 11.76 -4.18 -1.38
CA LEU A 142 10.52 -4.94 -1.23
C LEU A 142 10.31 -5.91 -2.41
N SER A 143 10.57 -5.49 -3.65
CA SER A 143 10.46 -6.38 -4.82
C SER A 143 11.34 -7.62 -4.66
N LYS A 144 12.63 -7.41 -4.36
CA LYS A 144 13.58 -8.50 -4.12
C LYS A 144 13.15 -9.40 -2.97
N LYS A 145 12.56 -8.84 -1.92
CA LYS A 145 12.06 -9.62 -0.79
C LYS A 145 10.88 -10.50 -1.20
N ILE A 146 9.91 -9.94 -1.92
CA ILE A 146 8.76 -10.70 -2.39
C ILE A 146 9.22 -11.80 -3.35
N GLU A 147 10.08 -11.47 -4.31
CA GLU A 147 10.67 -12.43 -5.27
C GLU A 147 11.31 -13.63 -4.55
N ARG A 148 12.20 -13.39 -3.58
CA ARG A 148 12.85 -14.44 -2.79
C ARG A 148 11.86 -15.33 -2.05
N ILE A 149 10.79 -14.76 -1.49
CA ILE A 149 9.78 -15.57 -0.80
C ILE A 149 9.01 -16.40 -1.83
N THR A 150 8.65 -15.80 -2.97
CA THR A 150 7.87 -16.43 -4.06
C THR A 150 8.60 -17.55 -4.80
N GLU A 151 9.93 -17.62 -4.72
CA GLU A 151 10.71 -18.77 -5.21
C GLU A 151 10.40 -20.06 -4.44
N GLU A 152 10.03 -19.96 -3.16
CA GLU A 152 9.76 -21.10 -2.28
C GLU A 152 8.25 -21.31 -2.03
N LYS A 153 7.49 -20.23 -1.85
CA LYS A 153 6.06 -20.23 -1.45
C LYS A 153 5.41 -18.87 -1.69
N HIS A 154 4.10 -18.75 -1.52
CA HIS A 154 3.46 -17.43 -1.65
C HIS A 154 3.95 -16.46 -0.54
N ALA A 155 4.18 -15.20 -0.93
CA ALA A 155 4.62 -14.16 0.01
C ALA A 155 3.43 -13.62 0.80
N ASP A 156 3.20 -14.20 1.99
CA ASP A 156 2.07 -13.90 2.86
C ASP A 156 2.41 -12.83 3.91
N PHE A 157 1.85 -11.64 3.72
CA PHE A 157 1.97 -10.47 4.59
C PHE A 157 0.69 -10.18 5.39
N ARG A 158 -0.24 -11.14 5.53
CA ARG A 158 -1.48 -10.92 6.32
C ARG A 158 -1.21 -10.52 7.77
N ASN A 159 -0.09 -10.97 8.35
CA ASN A 159 0.36 -10.58 9.69
C ASN A 159 0.95 -9.16 9.76
N CYS A 160 1.15 -8.49 8.61
CA CYS A 160 1.66 -7.13 8.53
C CYS A 160 0.55 -6.07 8.39
N THR A 161 -0.72 -6.48 8.48
CA THR A 161 -1.87 -5.58 8.34
C THR A 161 -2.01 -4.57 9.48
N ASN A 162 -1.40 -4.84 10.63
CA ASN A 162 -1.37 -3.93 11.77
C ASN A 162 0.06 -3.45 12.00
N ILE A 163 0.29 -2.15 11.83
CA ILE A 163 1.57 -1.51 12.13
C ILE A 163 1.82 -1.56 13.63
N GLN A 164 3.05 -1.89 14.01
CA GLN A 164 3.53 -1.89 15.38
C GLN A 164 4.61 -0.84 15.55
N SER A 165 4.59 -0.13 16.66
CA SER A 165 5.64 0.81 17.06
C SER A 165 6.56 0.25 18.14
N GLN A 166 7.78 0.78 18.21
CA GLN A 166 8.66 0.58 19.35
C GLN A 166 8.06 1.32 20.56
N ILE A 167 7.89 0.59 21.66
CA ILE A 167 7.56 1.20 22.94
C ILE A 167 8.79 2.00 23.36
N ALA A 168 8.61 3.31 23.57
CA ALA A 168 9.66 4.11 24.20
C ALA A 168 9.92 3.51 25.59
N GLY A 169 11.10 2.92 25.79
CA GLY A 169 11.53 2.45 27.10
C GLY A 169 11.47 3.62 28.08
N ILE A 170 10.75 3.42 29.18
CA ILE A 170 10.85 4.25 30.38
C ILE A 170 12.12 3.85 31.12
#